data_AF-A0A7X7GS51-F1
#
_entry.id   AF-A0A7X7GS51-F1
#
_cell.length_a   1.000
_cell.length_b   1.000
_cell.length_c   1.000
_cell.angle_alpha   90.00
_cell.angle_beta   90.00
_cell.angle_gamma   90.00
#
_symmetry.space_group_name_H-M   'P 1'
#
loop_
_entity.id
_entity.type
_entity.pdbx_description
1 polymer ?
#
loop_
_entity_poly.entity_id
_entity_poly.type
_entity_poly.pdbx_seq_one_letter_code
_entity_poly.pdbx_strand_id
1 'polypeptide(L)'
;MKKTVSPRSHTGLFRPWLGASLRPLLVGLFGGLAYVGCGSGDETPGPAGAGAAPAASGGGGNASGGSAPGAGSVIIDPGPMSPGGHGGSRPVAVIEETLPDGFTPETNGGWKVIGPLADFDEPSENVCANVLRVIARDFSSTHVDFGQHKPPGPIVQELYTGLVQATLGADRKPVIHPDRSPNVIDDFSDWYVTTEETNVAYVMDLWLEPKPGEEGTFVFDSDDFFPLDEHNSWDEIHYGGGGRPHNFLFTTELHTAFEYKGGEVFNFRGDDDVWVFINGKLAVDLGGIHGPVEGEVDLDESAEALGIEVGNVYTLDLFQAERNPTGSNFRIETSLDFRECGILQQDIIR
;
A
#
# COMPACT_ATOMS: atom_id res chain seq x y z
N MET A 1 58.13 13.51 -20.06
CA MET A 1 58.31 12.71 -21.29
C MET A 1 56.92 12.44 -21.87
N LYS A 2 56.61 13.08 -23.01
CA LYS A 2 55.32 12.98 -23.71
C LYS A 2 55.26 11.62 -24.44
N LYS A 3 54.20 10.83 -24.22
CA LYS A 3 53.89 9.67 -25.07
C LYS A 3 52.74 10.05 -26.02
N THR A 4 53.02 9.80 -27.28
CA THR A 4 52.32 10.18 -28.50
C THR A 4 51.11 9.28 -28.75
N VAL A 5 50.00 9.92 -29.13
CA VAL A 5 48.80 9.29 -29.71
C VAL A 5 49.04 9.11 -31.21
N SER A 6 48.64 7.96 -31.77
CA SER A 6 48.60 7.69 -33.21
C SER A 6 47.18 7.25 -33.60
N PRO A 7 46.55 7.84 -34.63
CA PRO A 7 45.24 7.41 -35.10
C PRO A 7 45.39 6.42 -36.27
N ARG A 8 44.58 5.35 -36.26
CA ARG A 8 44.39 4.49 -37.44
C ARG A 8 43.05 4.80 -38.10
N SER A 9 43.15 5.13 -39.38
CA SER A 9 42.07 5.29 -40.35
C SER A 9 41.63 3.92 -40.88
N HIS A 10 40.32 3.75 -41.10
CA HIS A 10 39.80 2.86 -42.13
C HIS A 10 38.57 3.50 -42.80
N THR A 11 38.80 3.91 -44.04
CA THR A 11 37.85 3.94 -45.18
C THR A 11 37.01 2.65 -45.19
N GLY A 12 35.69 2.62 -45.35
CA GLY A 12 34.83 3.37 -46.26
C GLY A 12 34.30 2.39 -47.32
N LEU A 13 33.00 2.09 -47.35
CA LEU A 13 32.29 1.55 -48.52
C LEU A 13 30.80 1.91 -48.43
N PHE A 14 30.44 2.91 -49.23
CA PHE A 14 29.09 3.26 -49.67
C PHE A 14 28.51 2.17 -50.57
N ARG A 15 27.20 1.92 -50.50
CA ARG A 15 26.36 1.68 -51.69
C ARG A 15 24.87 1.95 -51.41
N PRO A 16 24.07 2.35 -52.42
CA PRO A 16 22.95 3.26 -52.25
C PRO A 16 21.55 2.64 -52.31
N TRP A 17 20.61 3.39 -51.73
CA TRP A 17 19.25 3.71 -52.16
C TRP A 17 18.75 3.13 -53.50
N LEU A 18 17.61 2.43 -53.46
CA LEU A 18 16.55 2.51 -54.46
C LEU A 18 15.23 2.81 -53.73
N GLY A 19 14.59 3.91 -54.12
CA GLY A 19 13.23 4.26 -53.72
C GLY A 19 12.18 3.85 -54.76
N ALA A 20 10.93 3.74 -54.30
CA ALA A 20 9.65 3.91 -55.00
C ALA A 20 8.57 3.40 -54.01
N SER A 21 7.38 3.96 -53.83
CA SER A 21 6.65 5.10 -54.38
C SER A 21 5.40 5.23 -53.50
N LEU A 22 5.04 6.44 -53.07
CA LEU A 22 3.71 6.72 -52.52
C LEU A 22 2.62 6.52 -53.59
N ARG A 23 1.44 6.05 -53.19
CA ARG A 23 0.16 6.79 -53.37
C ARG A 23 -1.00 6.14 -52.61
N PRO A 24 -1.96 6.95 -52.11
CA PRO A 24 -3.05 6.52 -51.25
C PRO A 24 -4.27 6.07 -52.05
N LEU A 25 -5.13 5.25 -51.45
CA LEU A 25 -6.51 5.07 -51.89
C LEU A 25 -7.46 5.47 -50.75
N LEU A 26 -8.42 6.32 -51.10
CA LEU A 26 -9.42 6.92 -50.22
C LEU A 26 -10.79 6.57 -50.81
N VAL A 27 -11.54 5.70 -50.16
CA VAL A 27 -12.99 5.39 -50.31
C VAL A 27 -13.38 4.64 -49.02
N GLY A 28 -14.43 4.88 -48.24
CA GLY A 28 -15.59 5.75 -48.33
C GLY A 28 -16.73 5.12 -47.49
N LEU A 29 -17.29 5.91 -46.56
CA LEU A 29 -18.65 5.85 -46.00
C LEU A 29 -19.15 4.76 -45.01
N PHE A 30 -20.13 5.24 -44.21
CA PHE A 30 -21.06 4.61 -43.24
C PHE A 30 -20.51 4.35 -41.83
N GLY A 31 -21.12 4.82 -40.73
CA GLY A 31 -22.40 5.51 -40.55
C GLY A 31 -22.50 6.06 -39.13
N GLY A 32 -23.32 7.11 -38.97
CA GLY A 32 -23.53 7.79 -37.69
C GLY A 32 -24.31 6.95 -36.68
N LEU A 33 -23.94 7.10 -35.41
CA LEU A 33 -24.79 6.78 -34.28
C LEU A 33 -25.03 8.06 -33.47
N ALA A 34 -26.30 8.33 -33.21
CA ALA A 34 -26.79 9.51 -32.53
C ALA A 34 -26.49 9.47 -31.03
N TYR A 35 -25.94 10.58 -30.52
CA TYR A 35 -25.97 10.93 -29.10
C TYR A 35 -27.40 11.36 -28.74
N VAL A 36 -28.03 10.67 -27.80
CA VAL A 36 -29.19 11.19 -27.07
C VAL A 36 -28.65 11.91 -25.85
N GLY A 37 -28.60 13.23 -25.94
CA GLY A 37 -28.52 14.11 -24.78
C GLY A 37 -29.92 14.32 -24.22
N CYS A 38 -30.07 14.20 -22.91
CA CYS A 38 -31.21 14.75 -22.18
C CYS A 38 -30.63 15.71 -21.14
N GLY A 39 -30.85 17.00 -21.36
CA GLY A 39 -30.52 18.05 -20.40
C GLY A 39 -31.77 18.52 -19.65
N SER A 40 -31.50 19.18 -18.53
CA SER A 40 -32.28 20.21 -17.83
C SER A 40 -33.56 19.80 -17.08
N GLY A 41 -33.55 20.15 -15.79
CA GLY A 41 -34.71 20.19 -14.90
C GLY A 41 -34.29 20.78 -13.55
N ASP A 42 -33.95 22.07 -13.56
CA ASP A 42 -33.80 22.94 -12.39
C ASP A 42 -35.21 23.24 -11.84
N GLU A 43 -35.47 23.01 -10.56
CA GLU A 43 -36.54 23.69 -9.80
C GLU A 43 -36.49 23.35 -8.30
N THR A 44 -35.93 24.28 -7.52
CA THR A 44 -36.26 24.44 -6.09
C THR A 44 -37.64 25.09 -5.94
N PRO A 45 -38.39 24.73 -4.89
CA PRO A 45 -38.81 25.78 -3.94
C PRO A 45 -38.78 25.33 -2.46
N GLY A 46 -38.34 26.22 -1.57
CA GLY A 46 -38.58 26.10 -0.11
C GLY A 46 -39.97 26.62 0.31
N PRO A 47 -40.16 27.09 1.56
CA PRO A 47 -40.21 26.32 2.81
C PRO A 47 -41.53 26.53 3.60
N ALA A 48 -41.90 25.61 4.48
CA ALA A 48 -42.86 25.77 5.60
C ALA A 48 -42.85 24.46 6.42
N GLY A 49 -42.98 24.37 7.75
CA GLY A 49 -43.24 25.32 8.81
C GLY A 49 -43.67 24.52 10.06
N ALA A 50 -43.15 24.93 11.23
CA ALA A 50 -43.72 24.91 12.58
C ALA A 50 -44.50 23.69 13.14
N GLY A 51 -44.19 23.34 14.40
CA GLY A 51 -45.11 22.66 15.35
C GLY A 51 -44.36 21.70 16.27
N ALA A 52 -43.65 22.19 17.30
CA ALA A 52 -44.16 22.44 18.66
C ALA A 52 -44.45 21.15 19.48
N ALA A 53 -43.76 21.09 20.63
CA ALA A 53 -43.80 20.07 21.68
C ALA A 53 -45.20 19.85 22.31
N PRO A 54 -45.30 18.91 23.26
CA PRO A 54 -45.35 19.41 24.63
C PRO A 54 -44.41 18.70 25.61
N ALA A 55 -44.00 19.52 26.58
CA ALA A 55 -43.25 19.19 27.77
C ALA A 55 -44.13 18.57 28.86
N ALA A 56 -43.49 17.85 29.78
CA ALA A 56 -43.60 17.96 31.25
C ALA A 56 -43.03 16.68 31.88
N SER A 57 -42.36 16.65 33.02
CA SER A 57 -41.78 17.67 33.90
C SER A 57 -41.22 16.91 35.12
N GLY A 58 -40.09 17.39 35.65
CA GLY A 58 -39.69 17.23 37.06
C GLY A 58 -38.84 15.99 37.34
N GLY A 59 -37.73 16.04 38.05
CA GLY A 59 -37.06 17.08 38.85
C GLY A 59 -36.07 16.29 39.72
N GLY A 60 -34.76 16.57 39.68
CA GLY A 60 -34.11 17.56 40.52
C GLY A 60 -33.09 16.84 41.42
N GLY A 61 -31.86 17.33 41.49
CA GLY A 61 -30.83 16.78 42.38
C GLY A 61 -29.42 17.16 41.92
N ASN A 62 -28.73 17.94 42.75
CA ASN A 62 -27.60 18.79 42.40
C ASN A 62 -26.23 18.16 42.75
N ALA A 63 -25.20 18.74 42.13
CA ALA A 63 -23.83 18.95 42.63
C ALA A 63 -22.73 17.87 42.42
N SER A 64 -21.83 18.27 41.51
CA SER A 64 -20.38 18.48 41.70
C SER A 64 -19.43 17.29 41.83
N GLY A 65 -18.43 17.29 40.93
CA GLY A 65 -17.14 16.63 41.15
C GLY A 65 -16.50 16.19 39.85
N GLY A 66 -15.72 17.09 39.22
CA GLY A 66 -14.97 16.76 38.01
C GLY A 66 -13.83 15.78 38.26
N SER A 67 -13.55 14.95 37.26
CA SER A 67 -12.21 14.56 36.83
C SER A 67 -12.34 13.90 35.46
N ALA A 68 -11.46 14.30 34.54
CA ALA A 68 -11.35 13.79 33.19
C ALA A 68 -11.13 12.27 33.17
N PRO A 69 -11.61 11.53 32.14
CA PRO A 69 -11.04 10.23 31.85
C PRO A 69 -9.74 10.46 31.07
N GLY A 70 -8.62 10.12 31.71
CA GLY A 70 -7.36 9.92 31.00
C GLY A 70 -7.50 8.74 30.04
N ALA A 71 -6.75 8.80 28.94
CA ALA A 71 -6.55 7.70 28.00
C ALA A 71 -6.31 6.40 28.78
N GLY A 72 -7.25 5.47 28.67
CA GLY A 72 -7.16 4.15 29.28
C GLY A 72 -6.52 3.22 28.27
N SER A 73 -5.25 2.85 28.48
CA SER A 73 -4.63 1.76 27.75
C SER A 73 -5.33 0.45 28.12
N VAL A 74 -5.89 -0.24 27.13
CA VAL A 74 -6.44 -1.59 27.30
C VAL A 74 -5.27 -2.57 27.34
N ILE A 75 -5.07 -3.23 28.49
CA ILE A 75 -4.05 -4.26 28.69
C ILE A 75 -4.65 -5.61 28.23
N ILE A 76 -4.11 -6.19 27.16
CA ILE A 76 -4.42 -7.57 26.77
C ILE A 76 -3.46 -8.52 27.50
N ASP A 77 -4.00 -9.43 28.31
CA ASP A 77 -3.28 -10.41 29.13
C ASP A 77 -2.79 -11.59 28.27
N PRO A 78 -1.47 -11.84 28.13
CA PRO A 78 -0.99 -13.01 27.43
C PRO A 78 -1.08 -14.22 28.36
N GLY A 79 -1.94 -15.18 27.98
CA GLY A 79 -2.07 -16.47 28.66
C GLY A 79 -0.73 -17.22 28.82
N PRO A 80 -0.66 -18.20 29.74
CA PRO A 80 0.62 -18.73 30.20
C PRO A 80 1.26 -19.65 29.15
N MET A 81 2.45 -19.30 28.68
CA MET A 81 3.36 -20.22 27.99
C MET A 81 4.44 -20.76 28.94
N SER A 82 4.80 -22.02 28.73
CA SER A 82 5.85 -22.76 29.45
C SER A 82 6.64 -23.62 28.44
N PRO A 83 7.87 -24.07 28.74
CA PRO A 83 8.96 -23.38 29.43
C PRO A 83 10.24 -23.42 28.57
N GLY A 84 10.86 -22.27 28.32
CA GLY A 84 12.06 -22.22 27.49
C GLY A 84 12.86 -20.91 27.53
N GLY A 85 13.15 -20.38 28.73
CA GLY A 85 14.31 -19.49 28.93
C GLY A 85 14.06 -17.98 28.84
N HIS A 86 14.55 -17.28 29.87
CA HIS A 86 14.70 -15.82 30.06
C HIS A 86 13.44 -15.05 30.42
N GLY A 87 13.17 -15.02 31.74
CA GLY A 87 12.13 -14.21 32.38
C GLY A 87 12.45 -12.72 32.42
N GLY A 88 12.22 -12.05 31.29
CA GLY A 88 11.68 -10.68 31.28
C GLY A 88 10.29 -10.78 30.65
N SER A 89 9.25 -10.29 31.33
CA SER A 89 7.95 -10.11 30.67
C SER A 89 8.19 -9.19 29.48
N ARG A 90 7.92 -9.65 28.25
CA ARG A 90 7.95 -8.77 27.07
C ARG A 90 7.08 -7.54 27.38
N PRO A 91 7.47 -6.34 26.94
CA PRO A 91 6.60 -5.17 27.11
C PRO A 91 5.24 -5.46 26.48
N VAL A 92 4.18 -5.01 27.14
CA VAL A 92 2.82 -5.22 26.66
C VAL A 92 2.56 -4.27 25.51
N ALA A 93 2.00 -4.77 24.41
CA ALA A 93 1.57 -3.93 23.30
C ALA A 93 0.43 -3.02 23.75
N VAL A 94 0.58 -1.73 23.51
CA VAL A 94 -0.41 -0.70 23.86
C VAL A 94 -1.11 -0.28 22.57
N ILE A 95 -2.43 -0.29 22.61
CA ILE A 95 -3.25 0.28 21.54
C ILE A 95 -3.17 1.81 21.65
N GLU A 96 -2.75 2.44 20.57
CA GLU A 96 -2.75 3.89 20.42
C GLU A 96 -4.16 4.33 20.00
N GLU A 97 -4.93 4.84 20.96
CA GLU A 97 -6.34 5.25 20.79
C GLU A 97 -6.51 6.55 19.99
N THR A 98 -5.43 7.33 19.84
CA THR A 98 -5.42 8.60 19.14
C THR A 98 -4.19 8.71 18.26
N LEU A 99 -4.27 9.50 17.18
CA LEU A 99 -3.16 9.75 16.27
C LEU A 99 -1.87 10.10 17.04
N PRO A 100 -0.80 9.30 16.89
CA PRO A 100 0.45 9.56 17.61
C PRO A 100 1.14 10.85 17.15
N ASP A 101 1.94 11.43 18.04
CA ASP A 101 2.62 12.70 17.78
C ASP A 101 3.57 12.64 16.56
N GLY A 102 3.37 13.59 15.65
CA GLY A 102 4.19 13.74 14.44
C GLY A 102 3.82 12.79 13.31
N PHE A 103 2.69 12.09 13.40
CA PHE A 103 2.09 11.40 12.24
C PHE A 103 1.33 12.40 11.37
N THR A 104 1.37 12.16 10.07
CA THR A 104 0.48 12.79 9.08
C THR A 104 -0.88 12.10 9.15
N PRO A 105 -1.98 12.83 9.42
CA PRO A 105 -3.33 12.25 9.45
C PRO A 105 -3.83 11.92 8.05
N GLU A 106 -4.64 10.86 7.96
CA GLU A 106 -5.34 10.45 6.73
C GLU A 106 -6.87 10.45 6.96
N THR A 107 -7.66 9.97 5.99
CA THR A 107 -9.13 9.83 6.15
C THR A 107 -9.45 9.02 7.40
N ASN A 108 -8.74 7.90 7.59
CA ASN A 108 -8.66 7.18 8.85
C ASN A 108 -7.22 6.73 9.09
N GLY A 109 -6.78 6.81 10.33
CA GLY A 109 -5.39 6.49 10.67
C GLY A 109 -4.41 7.62 10.34
N GLY A 110 -3.15 7.24 10.13
CA GLY A 110 -2.09 8.17 9.73
C GLY A 110 -0.75 7.46 9.56
N TRP A 111 0.25 8.16 9.04
CA TRP A 111 1.56 7.59 8.78
C TRP A 111 2.70 8.53 9.18
N LYS A 112 3.90 7.97 9.34
CA LYS A 112 5.11 8.73 9.63
C LYS A 112 6.33 8.06 9.03
N VAL A 113 7.05 8.75 8.16
CA VAL A 113 8.38 8.31 7.73
C VAL A 113 9.37 8.54 8.88
N ILE A 114 10.02 7.46 9.31
CA ILE A 114 10.99 7.46 10.41
C ILE A 114 12.37 7.89 9.90
N GLY A 115 12.75 7.43 8.71
CA GLY A 115 14.01 7.79 8.07
C GLY A 115 14.52 6.71 7.10
N PRO A 116 15.72 6.89 6.52
CA PRO A 116 16.33 5.92 5.63
C PRO A 116 16.58 4.57 6.33
N LEU A 117 16.29 3.46 5.65
CA LEU A 117 16.52 2.11 6.17
C LEU A 117 18.00 1.84 6.50
N ALA A 118 18.92 2.44 5.75
CA ALA A 118 20.36 2.31 5.97
C ALA A 118 20.84 2.91 7.32
N ASP A 119 20.08 3.86 7.87
CA ASP A 119 20.37 4.53 9.14
C ASP A 119 19.47 4.01 10.28
N PHE A 120 18.61 3.03 10.00
CA PHE A 120 17.60 2.57 10.93
C PHE A 120 18.16 1.55 11.92
N ASP A 121 18.24 1.95 13.18
CA ASP A 121 18.52 1.05 14.30
C ASP A 121 17.22 0.47 14.87
N GLU A 122 16.94 -0.80 14.58
CA GLU A 122 15.73 -1.44 15.11
C GLU A 122 15.76 -1.54 16.65
N PRO A 123 14.68 -1.14 17.33
CA PRO A 123 14.58 -1.28 18.77
C PRO A 123 14.77 -2.74 19.22
N SER A 124 15.42 -2.94 20.37
CA SER A 124 15.60 -4.28 20.96
C SER A 124 14.29 -4.93 21.41
N GLU A 125 13.23 -4.13 21.57
CA GLU A 125 11.88 -4.58 21.91
C GLU A 125 10.92 -4.02 20.86
N ASN A 126 10.51 -4.88 19.93
CA ASN A 126 9.51 -4.56 18.91
C ASN A 126 8.15 -4.99 19.41
N VAL A 127 7.45 -4.04 20.02
CA VAL A 127 6.10 -4.22 20.51
C VAL A 127 5.24 -3.20 19.80
N CYS A 128 4.42 -3.69 18.88
CA CYS A 128 3.54 -2.91 18.05
C CYS A 128 2.16 -3.52 18.12
N ALA A 129 1.15 -2.69 18.35
CA ALA A 129 -0.25 -3.08 18.33
C ALA A 129 -0.86 -2.60 17.01
N ASN A 130 -1.58 -1.48 17.02
CA ASN A 130 -2.15 -0.84 15.84
C ASN A 130 -1.21 0.17 15.16
N VAL A 131 0.10 0.11 15.43
CA VAL A 131 1.13 0.87 14.71
C VAL A 131 2.02 -0.13 13.98
N LEU A 132 1.82 -0.28 12.68
CA LEU A 132 2.56 -1.22 11.84
C LEU A 132 3.72 -0.50 11.16
N ARG A 133 4.92 -1.05 11.28
CA ARG A 133 6.11 -0.60 10.58
C ARG A 133 6.19 -1.26 9.22
N VAL A 134 6.47 -0.46 8.20
CA VAL A 134 6.64 -0.89 6.81
C VAL A 134 7.95 -0.37 6.25
N ILE A 135 8.41 -1.01 5.17
CA ILE A 135 9.48 -0.48 4.33
C ILE A 135 8.83 0.13 3.10
N ALA A 136 9.05 1.42 2.89
CA ALA A 136 8.68 2.12 1.67
C ALA A 136 9.94 2.34 0.83
N ARG A 137 9.93 1.95 -0.45
CA ARG A 137 11.08 2.15 -1.35
C ARG A 137 10.71 3.12 -2.45
N ASP A 138 11.47 4.19 -2.56
CA ASP A 138 11.41 5.18 -3.64
C ASP A 138 12.24 4.69 -4.83
N PHE A 139 11.70 4.69 -6.05
CA PHE A 139 12.36 4.18 -7.26
C PHE A 139 12.81 5.30 -8.19
N SER A 140 13.95 5.10 -8.84
CA SER A 140 14.39 5.96 -9.95
C SER A 140 13.46 5.84 -11.16
N SER A 141 13.14 6.95 -11.84
CA SER A 141 12.39 6.92 -13.12
C SER A 141 13.12 6.24 -14.28
N THR A 142 14.38 5.85 -14.08
CA THR A 142 15.11 5.03 -15.05
C THR A 142 14.70 3.56 -14.97
N HIS A 143 14.07 3.13 -13.88
CA HIS A 143 13.52 1.80 -13.73
C HIS A 143 12.41 1.54 -14.75
N VAL A 144 12.42 0.36 -15.37
CA VAL A 144 11.54 0.03 -16.50
C VAL A 144 10.06 -0.01 -16.09
N ASP A 145 9.77 -0.51 -14.89
CA ASP A 145 8.40 -0.59 -14.36
C ASP A 145 7.96 0.69 -13.62
N PHE A 146 8.91 1.52 -13.15
CA PHE A 146 8.68 2.68 -12.29
C PHE A 146 9.21 3.98 -12.92
N GLY A 147 8.92 4.26 -14.19
CA GLY A 147 9.52 5.43 -14.84
C GLY A 147 8.72 6.11 -15.94
N GLN A 148 9.24 7.24 -16.42
CA GLN A 148 8.65 8.00 -17.54
C GLN A 148 8.72 7.26 -18.88
N HIS A 149 9.47 6.17 -18.94
CA HIS A 149 9.61 5.30 -20.10
C HIS A 149 8.55 4.19 -20.18
N LYS A 150 7.53 4.21 -19.30
CA LYS A 150 6.29 3.43 -19.53
C LYS A 150 5.87 3.64 -20.99
N PRO A 151 5.54 2.56 -21.72
CA PRO A 151 5.43 2.62 -23.17
C PRO A 151 4.54 3.81 -23.57
N PRO A 152 4.89 4.56 -24.64
CA PRO A 152 4.11 5.71 -25.11
C PRO A 152 2.76 5.30 -25.76
N GLY A 153 2.13 4.25 -25.23
CA GLY A 153 0.77 3.82 -25.49
C GLY A 153 -0.12 4.11 -24.28
N PRO A 154 -1.44 3.87 -24.39
CA PRO A 154 -2.31 3.97 -23.24
C PRO A 154 -1.83 2.99 -22.15
N ILE A 155 -1.61 3.49 -20.94
CA ILE A 155 -1.56 2.63 -19.75
C ILE A 155 -2.90 1.91 -19.73
N VAL A 156 -2.89 0.60 -19.97
CA VAL A 156 -4.09 -0.22 -19.86
C VAL A 156 -4.32 -0.42 -18.38
N GLN A 157 -5.26 0.36 -17.83
CA GLN A 157 -5.70 0.19 -16.45
C GLN A 157 -6.59 -1.05 -16.38
N GLU A 158 -6.04 -2.15 -15.88
CA GLU A 158 -6.72 -3.44 -15.78
C GLU A 158 -6.12 -4.26 -14.62
N LEU A 159 -7.03 -4.94 -13.91
CA LEU A 159 -6.71 -5.88 -12.84
C LEU A 159 -6.24 -7.21 -13.44
N TYR A 160 -5.04 -7.64 -13.07
CA TYR A 160 -4.44 -8.91 -13.46
C TYR A 160 -4.11 -9.76 -12.22
N THR A 161 -4.76 -10.91 -12.11
CA THR A 161 -4.40 -11.96 -11.15
C THR A 161 -3.35 -12.90 -11.73
N GLY A 162 -2.62 -13.61 -10.88
CA GLY A 162 -1.64 -14.61 -11.27
C GLY A 162 -0.33 -14.02 -11.80
N LEU A 163 -0.02 -12.76 -11.47
CA LEU A 163 1.27 -12.16 -11.80
C LEU A 163 2.39 -12.71 -10.90
N VAL A 164 2.07 -13.10 -9.67
CA VAL A 164 2.97 -13.74 -8.70
C VAL A 164 2.57 -15.20 -8.44
N GLN A 165 3.49 -15.99 -7.90
CA GLN A 165 3.22 -17.35 -7.47
C GLN A 165 2.34 -17.37 -6.21
N ALA A 166 1.60 -18.46 -6.02
CA ALA A 166 0.71 -18.64 -4.87
C ALA A 166 1.45 -18.84 -3.52
N THR A 167 2.78 -18.89 -3.53
CA THR A 167 3.60 -19.09 -2.32
C THR A 167 4.79 -18.16 -2.34
N LEU A 168 5.12 -17.58 -1.19
CA LEU A 168 6.29 -16.73 -1.02
C LEU A 168 7.61 -17.48 -1.25
N GLY A 169 8.62 -16.72 -1.64
CA GLY A 169 10.00 -17.16 -1.63
C GLY A 169 10.51 -17.47 -0.22
N ALA A 170 11.68 -18.12 -0.15
CA ALA A 170 12.32 -18.45 1.12
C ALA A 170 12.77 -17.20 1.92
N ASP A 171 12.88 -16.06 1.25
CA ASP A 171 13.15 -14.73 1.78
C ASP A 171 11.87 -14.01 2.24
N ARG A 172 10.71 -14.66 2.19
CA ARG A 172 9.37 -14.10 2.42
C ARG A 172 8.98 -13.01 1.40
N LYS A 173 9.58 -12.97 0.21
CA LYS A 173 9.20 -12.01 -0.85
C LYS A 173 8.35 -12.68 -1.94
N PRO A 174 7.49 -11.92 -2.64
CA PRO A 174 6.71 -12.49 -3.74
C PRO A 174 7.63 -12.99 -4.84
N VAL A 175 7.23 -14.08 -5.49
CA VAL A 175 7.97 -14.65 -6.63
C VAL A 175 7.15 -14.43 -7.88
N ILE A 176 7.72 -13.81 -8.90
CA ILE A 176 7.02 -13.61 -10.17
C ILE A 176 6.56 -14.95 -10.78
N HIS A 177 5.34 -14.99 -11.31
CA HIS A 177 4.84 -16.16 -12.00
C HIS A 177 5.48 -16.25 -13.40
N PRO A 178 6.16 -17.36 -13.76
CA PRO A 178 6.88 -17.47 -15.02
C PRO A 178 5.96 -17.46 -16.24
N ASP A 179 4.75 -17.99 -16.10
CA ASP A 179 3.74 -18.07 -17.16
C ASP A 179 2.67 -16.97 -17.05
N ARG A 180 2.97 -15.86 -16.37
CA ARG A 180 2.03 -14.73 -16.21
C ARG A 180 1.56 -14.20 -17.57
N SER A 181 0.29 -13.84 -17.65
CA SER A 181 -0.31 -13.28 -18.85
C SER A 181 -1.41 -12.28 -18.48
N PRO A 182 -1.35 -11.03 -18.97
CA PRO A 182 -0.28 -10.46 -19.79
C PRO A 182 1.02 -10.28 -18.99
N ASN A 183 2.14 -10.16 -19.71
CA ASN A 183 3.40 -9.78 -19.09
C ASN A 183 3.49 -8.25 -18.99
N VAL A 184 3.09 -7.71 -17.83
CA VAL A 184 3.05 -6.27 -17.52
C VAL A 184 4.06 -5.84 -16.45
N ILE A 185 4.98 -6.75 -16.11
CA ILE A 185 6.07 -6.52 -15.16
C ILE A 185 7.35 -6.96 -15.87
N ASP A 186 8.21 -6.00 -16.18
CA ASP A 186 9.42 -6.20 -16.96
C ASP A 186 10.62 -6.63 -16.08
N ASP A 187 10.84 -5.95 -14.95
CA ASP A 187 11.87 -6.32 -13.96
C ASP A 187 11.29 -6.26 -12.54
N PHE A 188 11.05 -7.45 -11.97
CA PHE A 188 10.47 -7.60 -10.64
C PHE A 188 11.52 -7.76 -9.54
N SER A 189 12.80 -7.92 -9.91
CA SER A 189 13.81 -8.45 -9.00
C SER A 189 14.23 -7.47 -7.90
N ASP A 190 13.95 -6.19 -8.08
CA ASP A 190 14.30 -5.08 -7.19
C ASP A 190 13.09 -4.42 -6.50
N TRP A 191 11.86 -4.84 -6.81
CA TRP A 191 10.64 -4.22 -6.26
C TRP A 191 10.64 -4.19 -4.72
N TYR A 192 11.04 -5.29 -4.10
CA TYR A 192 11.08 -5.42 -2.64
C TYR A 192 12.50 -5.68 -2.13
N VAL A 193 13.51 -5.26 -2.90
CA VAL A 193 14.92 -5.44 -2.56
C VAL A 193 15.65 -4.12 -2.73
N THR A 194 16.29 -3.65 -1.66
CA THR A 194 17.02 -2.38 -1.69
C THR A 194 18.26 -2.52 -2.57
N THR A 195 18.27 -1.81 -3.69
CA THR A 195 19.32 -1.94 -4.72
C THR A 195 19.90 -0.56 -5.02
N GLU A 196 21.23 -0.43 -4.88
CA GLU A 196 21.96 0.82 -5.14
C GLU A 196 21.65 1.35 -6.55
N GLU A 197 21.52 2.67 -6.69
CA GLU A 197 21.13 3.38 -7.92
C GLU A 197 19.71 3.10 -8.45
N THR A 198 19.00 2.11 -7.88
CA THR A 198 17.66 1.70 -8.34
C THR A 198 16.57 2.24 -7.43
N ASN A 199 16.72 2.05 -6.11
CA ASN A 199 15.75 2.51 -5.13
C ASN A 199 16.43 2.95 -3.81
N VAL A 200 15.74 3.79 -3.04
CA VAL A 200 16.11 4.20 -1.69
C VAL A 200 15.00 3.75 -0.75
N ALA A 201 15.36 2.96 0.25
CA ALA A 201 14.42 2.44 1.22
C ALA A 201 14.31 3.33 2.46
N TYR A 202 13.09 3.53 2.93
CA TYR A 202 12.72 4.26 4.13
C TYR A 202 11.91 3.36 5.06
N VAL A 203 12.12 3.52 6.35
CA VAL A 203 11.26 2.95 7.38
C VAL A 203 10.12 3.92 7.66
N MET A 204 8.90 3.41 7.69
CA MET A 204 7.69 4.18 7.94
C MET A 204 6.80 3.43 8.93
N ASP A 205 6.08 4.17 9.77
CA ASP A 205 5.04 3.62 10.63
C ASP A 205 3.66 4.03 10.09
N LEU A 206 2.73 3.08 10.07
CA LEU A 206 1.31 3.23 9.77
C LEU A 206 0.52 3.04 11.07
N TRP A 207 -0.19 4.06 11.51
CA TRP A 207 -1.12 3.96 12.62
C TRP A 207 -2.51 3.67 12.08
N LEU A 208 -3.06 2.52 12.48
CA LEU A 208 -4.42 2.09 12.17
C LEU A 208 -5.34 2.59 13.30
N GLU A 209 -6.27 3.47 12.97
CA GLU A 209 -7.23 4.04 13.90
C GLU A 209 -8.20 2.96 14.41
N PRO A 210 -8.46 2.87 15.71
CA PRO A 210 -9.54 2.03 16.24
C PRO A 210 -10.89 2.51 15.70
N LYS A 211 -11.65 1.60 15.09
CA LYS A 211 -12.91 1.95 14.42
C LYS A 211 -14.02 2.25 15.45
N PRO A 212 -14.60 3.47 15.48
CA PRO A 212 -15.58 3.80 16.51
C PRO A 212 -16.83 2.91 16.46
N GLY A 213 -17.12 2.23 17.57
CA GLY A 213 -18.29 1.35 17.69
C GLY A 213 -18.07 -0.09 17.20
N GLU A 214 -16.87 -0.42 16.72
CA GLU A 214 -16.46 -1.76 16.29
C GLU A 214 -15.19 -2.16 17.06
N GLU A 215 -15.37 -2.55 18.33
CA GLU A 215 -14.26 -2.94 19.21
C GLU A 215 -13.42 -4.07 18.59
N GLY A 216 -12.10 -3.85 18.54
CA GLY A 216 -11.15 -4.81 17.95
C GLY A 216 -10.95 -4.68 16.45
N THR A 217 -11.65 -3.76 15.77
CA THR A 217 -11.42 -3.43 14.36
C THR A 217 -10.58 -2.16 14.25
N PHE A 218 -9.57 -2.19 13.39
CA PHE A 218 -8.65 -1.08 13.13
C PHE A 218 -8.62 -0.73 11.65
N VAL A 219 -8.46 0.55 11.32
CA VAL A 219 -8.47 1.04 9.95
C VAL A 219 -7.38 2.08 9.70
N PHE A 220 -6.63 1.87 8.63
CA PHE A 220 -5.87 2.91 7.93
C PHE A 220 -6.55 3.09 6.57
N ASP A 221 -6.89 4.31 6.19
CA ASP A 221 -7.51 4.61 4.89
C ASP A 221 -7.02 5.95 4.36
N SER A 222 -6.39 5.93 3.19
CA SER A 222 -5.93 7.11 2.48
C SER A 222 -6.34 7.06 1.01
N ASP A 223 -7.00 8.13 0.56
CA ASP A 223 -7.36 8.38 -0.83
C ASP A 223 -6.31 9.24 -1.58
N ASP A 224 -5.21 9.61 -0.92
CA ASP A 224 -4.14 10.49 -1.42
C ASP A 224 -2.79 10.05 -0.81
N PHE A 225 -2.46 8.76 -0.95
CA PHE A 225 -1.36 8.13 -0.21
C PHE A 225 0.00 8.40 -0.86
N PHE A 226 0.65 9.47 -0.43
CA PHE A 226 1.97 9.89 -0.96
C PHE A 226 3.01 10.11 0.15
N PRO A 227 3.37 9.06 0.91
CA PRO A 227 4.27 9.21 2.06
C PRO A 227 5.69 9.64 1.70
N LEU A 228 6.10 9.43 0.45
CA LEU A 228 7.46 9.74 -0.04
C LEU A 228 7.54 11.02 -0.87
N ASP A 229 6.51 11.87 -0.89
CA ASP A 229 6.55 13.17 -1.58
C ASP A 229 7.69 14.06 -1.08
N GLU A 230 7.94 14.07 0.24
CA GLU A 230 9.05 14.82 0.86
C GLU A 230 10.38 14.06 0.86
N HIS A 231 10.39 12.81 0.39
CA HIS A 231 11.52 11.88 0.39
C HIS A 231 11.93 11.41 -1.01
N ASN A 232 11.54 12.17 -2.03
CA ASN A 232 11.83 11.91 -3.43
C ASN A 232 13.33 12.05 -3.73
N SER A 233 14.03 10.93 -3.74
CA SER A 233 15.49 10.85 -3.82
C SER A 233 16.05 11.25 -5.18
N TRP A 234 15.19 11.33 -6.21
CA TRP A 234 15.56 11.70 -7.58
C TRP A 234 14.99 13.07 -8.04
N ASP A 235 14.32 13.82 -7.16
CA ASP A 235 13.61 15.07 -7.49
C ASP A 235 12.59 14.90 -8.64
N GLU A 236 12.03 13.69 -8.79
CA GLU A 236 11.16 13.32 -9.89
C GLU A 236 9.68 13.52 -9.57
N ILE A 237 9.12 14.56 -10.15
CA ILE A 237 7.73 14.94 -9.92
C ILE A 237 6.86 14.48 -11.08
N HIS A 238 5.78 13.77 -10.75
CA HIS A 238 4.72 13.47 -11.71
C HIS A 238 3.46 14.26 -11.35
N TYR A 239 2.74 14.71 -12.36
CA TYR A 239 1.50 15.45 -12.19
C TYR A 239 0.32 14.50 -12.40
N GLY A 240 -0.34 14.13 -11.30
CA GLY A 240 -1.54 13.30 -11.33
C GLY A 240 -2.82 14.06 -11.69
N GLY A 241 -3.97 13.38 -11.57
CA GLY A 241 -5.29 13.90 -11.95
C GLY A 241 -5.75 15.20 -11.25
N GLY A 242 -5.03 15.64 -10.19
CA GLY A 242 -5.28 16.87 -9.45
C GLY A 242 -4.34 18.05 -9.75
N GLY A 243 -3.35 17.87 -10.64
CA GLY A 243 -2.39 18.91 -11.01
C GLY A 243 -1.37 19.27 -9.91
N ARG A 244 -1.35 18.53 -8.79
CA ARG A 244 -0.33 18.60 -7.76
C ARG A 244 0.84 17.65 -8.10
N PRO A 245 2.07 18.03 -7.75
CA PRO A 245 3.23 17.17 -7.91
C PRO A 245 3.22 16.07 -6.85
N HIS A 246 3.33 14.82 -7.29
CA HIS A 246 3.44 13.66 -6.39
C HIS A 246 4.51 12.66 -6.88
N ASN A 247 4.98 11.84 -5.95
CA ASN A 247 5.81 10.66 -6.20
C ASN A 247 4.94 9.41 -6.35
N PHE A 248 4.89 8.84 -7.55
CA PHE A 248 4.14 7.60 -7.86
C PHE A 248 5.07 6.42 -8.16
N LEU A 249 6.33 6.50 -7.74
CA LEU A 249 7.36 5.52 -8.10
C LEU A 249 7.83 4.83 -6.82
N PHE A 250 6.93 4.10 -6.16
CA PHE A 250 7.28 3.51 -4.88
C PHE A 250 6.62 2.16 -4.62
N THR A 251 7.20 1.42 -3.69
CA THR A 251 6.60 0.20 -3.15
C THR A 251 6.44 0.31 -1.64
N THR A 252 5.44 -0.38 -1.09
CA THR A 252 5.28 -0.56 0.36
C THR A 252 5.32 -2.05 0.70
N GLU A 253 6.11 -2.42 1.72
CA GLU A 253 6.33 -3.80 2.17
C GLU A 253 6.09 -3.91 3.69
N LEU A 254 5.26 -4.89 4.10
CA LEU A 254 4.95 -5.20 5.49
C LEU A 254 5.17 -6.69 5.76
N HIS A 255 5.85 -7.02 6.85
CA HIS A 255 6.06 -8.38 7.35
C HIS A 255 5.72 -8.47 8.84
N THR A 256 4.54 -8.99 9.16
CA THR A 256 4.08 -9.16 10.54
C THR A 256 3.65 -10.60 10.82
N ALA A 257 3.12 -10.82 12.02
CA ALA A 257 2.48 -12.04 12.44
C ALA A 257 1.29 -11.70 13.32
N PHE A 258 0.28 -12.57 13.35
CA PHE A 258 -0.94 -12.41 14.14
C PHE A 258 -1.35 -13.74 14.77
N GLU A 259 -2.04 -13.68 15.91
CA GLU A 259 -2.72 -14.86 16.45
C GLU A 259 -4.08 -15.01 15.78
N TYR A 260 -4.37 -16.19 15.24
CA TYR A 260 -5.68 -16.52 14.68
C TYR A 260 -6.57 -17.14 15.76
N LYS A 261 -7.63 -16.43 16.15
CA LYS A 261 -8.57 -16.79 17.23
C LYS A 261 -9.94 -17.23 16.71
N GLY A 262 -10.19 -17.05 15.41
CA GLY A 262 -11.46 -17.35 14.74
C GLY A 262 -12.31 -16.09 14.55
N GLY A 263 -12.88 -15.95 13.35
CA GLY A 263 -13.76 -14.85 12.95
C GLY A 263 -13.03 -13.55 12.54
N GLU A 264 -11.69 -13.56 12.45
CA GLU A 264 -10.95 -12.39 11.98
C GLU A 264 -11.10 -12.16 10.47
N VAL A 265 -11.04 -10.88 10.11
CA VAL A 265 -11.08 -10.41 8.73
C VAL A 265 -9.88 -9.51 8.44
N PHE A 266 -9.40 -9.57 7.20
CA PHE A 266 -8.41 -8.65 6.67
C PHE A 266 -8.90 -8.12 5.32
N ASN A 267 -9.13 -6.82 5.26
CA ASN A 267 -9.59 -6.10 4.09
C ASN A 267 -8.52 -5.12 3.63
N PHE A 268 -8.32 -5.07 2.33
CA PHE A 268 -7.42 -4.15 1.69
C PHE A 268 -8.12 -3.41 0.55
N ARG A 269 -7.73 -2.16 0.32
CA ARG A 269 -8.02 -1.45 -0.93
C ARG A 269 -6.78 -0.71 -1.38
N GLY A 270 -6.46 -0.82 -2.66
CA GLY A 270 -5.44 0.03 -3.24
C GLY A 270 -5.34 -0.07 -4.75
N ASP A 271 -4.42 0.72 -5.25
CA ASP A 271 -3.84 0.75 -6.58
C ASP A 271 -2.31 0.90 -6.43
N ASP A 272 -1.47 0.44 -7.35
CA ASP A 272 -1.75 -0.43 -8.47
C ASP A 272 -1.69 -1.91 -8.03
N ASP A 273 -0.49 -2.48 -7.97
CA ASP A 273 -0.28 -3.88 -7.66
C ASP A 273 -0.33 -4.11 -6.15
N VAL A 274 -1.12 -5.08 -5.70
CA VAL A 274 -1.24 -5.47 -4.29
C VAL A 274 -1.28 -6.98 -4.16
N TRP A 275 -0.42 -7.51 -3.29
CA TRP A 275 -0.43 -8.90 -2.88
C TRP A 275 -0.37 -9.03 -1.37
N VAL A 276 -1.24 -9.88 -0.82
CA VAL A 276 -1.21 -10.25 0.60
C VAL A 276 -1.05 -11.75 0.71
N PHE A 277 -0.09 -12.17 1.53
CA PHE A 277 0.16 -13.56 1.83
C PHE A 277 -0.09 -13.81 3.31
N ILE A 278 -0.79 -14.90 3.63
CA ILE A 278 -0.99 -15.38 4.99
C ILE A 278 -0.38 -16.78 5.07
N ASN A 279 0.44 -17.02 6.09
CA ASN A 279 1.17 -18.29 6.26
C ASN A 279 1.98 -18.66 4.99
N GLY A 280 2.55 -17.63 4.34
CA GLY A 280 3.31 -17.77 3.10
C GLY A 280 2.49 -18.10 1.85
N LYS A 281 1.15 -18.09 1.93
CA LYS A 281 0.25 -18.40 0.81
C LYS A 281 -0.55 -17.17 0.39
N LEU A 282 -0.71 -17.00 -0.92
CA LEU A 282 -1.40 -15.85 -1.52
C LEU A 282 -2.88 -15.85 -1.10
N ALA A 283 -3.29 -14.78 -0.41
CA ALA A 283 -4.64 -14.56 0.10
C ALA A 283 -5.37 -13.45 -0.66
N VAL A 284 -4.64 -12.40 -1.07
CA VAL A 284 -5.14 -11.31 -1.93
C VAL A 284 -4.22 -11.19 -3.14
N ASP A 285 -4.80 -11.16 -4.34
CA ASP A 285 -4.08 -11.08 -5.62
C ASP A 285 -4.71 -9.99 -6.48
N LEU A 286 -4.20 -8.77 -6.35
CA LEU A 286 -4.66 -7.60 -7.10
C LEU A 286 -3.48 -7.00 -7.87
N GLY A 287 -2.93 -7.76 -8.81
CA GLY A 287 -1.85 -7.27 -9.66
C GLY A 287 -2.36 -6.38 -10.81
N GLY A 288 -1.42 -5.72 -11.48
CA GLY A 288 -1.70 -4.83 -12.60
C GLY A 288 -1.87 -3.37 -12.19
N ILE A 289 -1.81 -2.50 -13.19
CA ILE A 289 -2.09 -1.07 -13.03
C ILE A 289 -3.59 -0.90 -13.10
N HIS A 290 -4.25 -0.43 -12.05
CA HIS A 290 -5.70 -0.28 -12.01
C HIS A 290 -6.10 0.88 -11.08
N GLY A 291 -7.36 1.30 -11.13
CA GLY A 291 -7.89 2.16 -10.07
C GLY A 291 -8.11 1.37 -8.77
N PRO A 292 -8.64 1.98 -7.71
CA PRO A 292 -8.75 1.33 -6.40
C PRO A 292 -9.63 0.08 -6.46
N VAL A 293 -9.09 -1.07 -6.06
CA VAL A 293 -9.82 -2.35 -5.98
C VAL A 293 -9.75 -2.88 -4.55
N GLU A 294 -10.86 -3.43 -4.08
CA GLU A 294 -10.97 -4.06 -2.75
C GLU A 294 -10.63 -5.56 -2.83
N GLY A 295 -9.92 -6.05 -1.81
CA GLY A 295 -9.70 -7.47 -1.53
C GLY A 295 -10.07 -7.76 -0.07
N GLU A 296 -10.79 -8.85 0.16
CA GLU A 296 -11.26 -9.27 1.49
C GLU A 296 -10.82 -10.70 1.74
N VAL A 297 -10.36 -10.95 2.97
CA VAL A 297 -10.01 -12.28 3.47
C VAL A 297 -10.76 -12.51 4.77
N ASP A 298 -11.81 -13.33 4.72
CA ASP A 298 -12.36 -14.00 5.90
C ASP A 298 -11.46 -15.18 6.25
N LEU A 299 -10.89 -15.18 7.46
CA LEU A 299 -9.89 -16.18 7.84
C LEU A 299 -10.52 -17.54 8.12
N ASP A 300 -11.78 -17.60 8.56
CA ASP A 300 -12.49 -18.86 8.80
C ASP A 300 -12.81 -19.55 7.48
N GLU A 301 -13.28 -18.80 6.49
CA GLU A 301 -13.56 -19.32 5.15
C GLU A 301 -12.27 -19.73 4.41
N SER A 302 -11.17 -19.00 4.64
CA SER A 302 -9.88 -19.23 3.99
C SER A 302 -8.98 -20.23 4.72
N ALA A 303 -9.38 -20.71 5.90
CA ALA A 303 -8.50 -21.43 6.82
C ALA A 303 -7.81 -22.66 6.19
N GLU A 304 -8.58 -23.49 5.47
CA GLU A 304 -8.04 -24.70 4.81
C GLU A 304 -7.04 -24.35 3.70
N ALA A 305 -7.37 -23.35 2.87
CA ALA A 305 -6.52 -22.92 1.76
C ALA A 305 -5.19 -22.33 2.28
N LEU A 306 -5.28 -21.48 3.30
CA LEU A 306 -4.15 -20.84 3.96
C LEU A 306 -3.35 -21.81 4.86
N GLY A 307 -3.96 -22.93 5.26
CA GLY A 307 -3.36 -23.90 6.17
C GLY A 307 -3.21 -23.35 7.58
N ILE A 308 -4.24 -22.67 8.07
CA ILE A 308 -4.28 -22.05 9.40
C ILE A 308 -5.34 -22.71 10.29
N GLU A 309 -5.09 -22.70 11.60
CA GLU A 309 -5.94 -23.29 12.63
C GLU A 309 -5.98 -22.37 13.85
N VAL A 310 -7.16 -22.24 14.47
CA VAL A 310 -7.39 -21.39 15.64
C VAL A 310 -6.44 -21.73 16.80
N GLY A 311 -5.93 -20.69 17.46
CA GLY A 311 -5.01 -20.75 18.59
C GLY A 311 -3.53 -20.74 18.23
N ASN A 312 -3.20 -20.61 16.94
CA ASN A 312 -1.83 -20.51 16.45
C ASN A 312 -1.51 -19.11 15.94
N VAL A 313 -0.21 -18.83 15.79
CA VAL A 313 0.32 -17.58 15.23
C VAL A 313 0.79 -17.82 13.80
N TYR A 314 0.38 -16.95 12.87
CA TYR A 314 0.71 -17.03 11.46
C TYR A 314 1.30 -15.72 10.95
N THR A 315 2.11 -15.81 9.89
CA THR A 315 2.66 -14.63 9.24
C THR A 315 1.62 -13.95 8.35
N LEU A 316 1.73 -12.63 8.24
CA LEU A 316 1.09 -11.83 7.20
C LEU A 316 2.17 -11.00 6.51
N ASP A 317 2.19 -11.07 5.18
CA ASP A 317 3.12 -10.35 4.33
C ASP A 317 2.33 -9.57 3.29
N LEU A 318 2.52 -8.25 3.23
CA LEU A 318 1.81 -7.38 2.29
C LEU A 318 2.82 -6.62 1.43
N PHE A 319 2.50 -6.57 0.13
CA PHE A 319 3.32 -5.97 -0.90
C PHE A 319 2.43 -5.09 -1.76
N GLN A 320 2.76 -3.82 -1.86
CA GLN A 320 2.11 -2.88 -2.76
C GLN A 320 3.15 -2.21 -3.65
N ALA A 321 2.78 -1.91 -4.90
CA ALA A 321 3.55 -1.07 -5.80
C ALA A 321 2.65 0.01 -6.40
N GLU A 322 3.01 1.27 -6.17
CA GLU A 322 2.45 2.42 -6.86
C GLU A 322 3.32 2.69 -8.08
N ARG A 323 2.72 2.65 -9.27
CA ARG A 323 3.43 2.92 -10.52
C ARG A 323 2.55 3.59 -11.56
N ASN A 324 1.41 4.19 -11.19
CA ASN A 324 0.48 4.82 -12.12
C ASN A 324 0.28 6.29 -11.73
N PRO A 325 0.69 7.25 -12.58
CA PRO A 325 0.67 8.67 -12.25
C PRO A 325 -0.75 9.29 -12.31
N THR A 326 -1.80 8.58 -11.90
CA THR A 326 -3.19 9.08 -11.91
C THR A 326 -3.79 9.25 -10.52
N GLY A 327 -3.42 8.41 -9.56
CA GLY A 327 -3.89 8.40 -8.17
C GLY A 327 -3.11 7.34 -7.38
N SER A 328 -3.13 7.43 -6.04
CA SER A 328 -2.52 6.46 -5.13
C SER A 328 -3.41 6.33 -3.90
N ASN A 329 -3.86 5.12 -3.61
CA ASN A 329 -4.80 4.77 -2.56
C ASN A 329 -4.28 3.58 -1.77
N PHE A 330 -4.43 3.64 -0.45
CA PHE A 330 -3.99 2.58 0.42
C PHE A 330 -4.90 2.47 1.63
N ARG A 331 -5.48 1.28 1.81
CA ARG A 331 -6.35 0.98 2.95
C ARG A 331 -6.04 -0.38 3.51
N ILE A 332 -5.96 -0.46 4.84
CA ILE A 332 -6.01 -1.70 5.61
C ILE A 332 -7.16 -1.56 6.59
N GLU A 333 -8.10 -2.50 6.58
CA GLU A 333 -9.09 -2.67 7.65
C GLU A 333 -9.01 -4.09 8.17
N THR A 334 -8.87 -4.27 9.47
CA THR A 334 -8.52 -5.57 10.03
C THR A 334 -8.96 -5.73 11.48
N SER A 335 -9.27 -6.96 11.87
CA SER A 335 -9.46 -7.36 13.27
C SER A 335 -8.32 -8.24 13.83
N LEU A 336 -7.23 -8.36 13.07
CA LEU A 336 -6.08 -9.18 13.46
C LEU A 336 -5.35 -8.63 14.70
N ASP A 337 -5.02 -9.52 15.63
CA ASP A 337 -4.19 -9.22 16.80
C ASP A 337 -2.71 -9.44 16.48
N PHE A 338 -2.05 -8.37 16.02
CA PHE A 338 -0.65 -8.40 15.59
C PHE A 338 0.32 -8.64 16.74
N ARG A 339 1.37 -9.42 16.45
CA ARG A 339 2.40 -9.88 17.39
C ARG A 339 3.79 -9.34 17.07
N GLU A 340 3.96 -8.78 15.88
CA GLU A 340 5.24 -8.29 15.36
C GLU A 340 5.07 -6.93 14.67
N CYS A 341 6.11 -6.11 14.72
CA CYS A 341 6.05 -4.73 14.26
C CYS A 341 5.98 -4.52 12.77
N GLY A 342 6.37 -5.47 11.91
CA GLY A 342 6.14 -5.31 10.47
C GLY A 342 7.37 -5.29 9.56
N ILE A 343 8.59 -5.47 10.07
CA ILE A 343 9.81 -5.54 9.23
C ILE A 343 10.64 -6.78 9.52
N LEU A 344 11.34 -7.27 8.50
CA LEU A 344 12.32 -8.34 8.68
C LEU A 344 13.68 -7.75 8.99
N GLN A 345 14.33 -8.28 10.03
CA GLN A 345 15.71 -7.92 10.39
C GLN A 345 16.70 -8.11 9.24
N GLN A 346 16.43 -9.02 8.32
CA GLN A 346 17.28 -9.27 7.15
C GLN A 346 17.26 -8.14 6.12
N ASP A 347 16.20 -7.30 6.10
CA ASP A 347 16.11 -6.16 5.20
C ASP A 347 16.91 -4.96 5.71
N ILE A 348 17.26 -4.93 7.00
CA ILE A 348 18.14 -3.92 7.57
C ILE A 348 19.58 -4.26 7.15
N ILE A 349 20.00 -3.63 6.05
CA ILE A 349 21.35 -3.79 5.50
C ILE A 349 22.38 -3.38 6.56
N ARG A 350 23.35 -4.27 6.83
CA ARG A 350 24.53 -3.97 7.65
C ARG A 350 25.82 -4.23 6.88
#